data_AF-A0A976JMN3-F1
#
_entry.id   AF-A0A976JMN3-F1
#
_cell.length_a   1.000
_cell.length_b   1.000
_cell.length_c   1.000
_cell.angle_alpha   90.00
_cell.angle_beta   90.00
_cell.angle_gamma   90.00
#
_symmetry.space_group_name_H-M   'P 1'
#
loop_
_entity.id
_entity.type
_entity.pdbx_description
1 polymer ?
#
loop_
_entity_poly.entity_id
_entity_poly.type
_entity_poly.pdbx_seq_one_letter_code
_entity_poly.pdbx_strand_id
1 'polypeptide(L)'
;WSKCKSLVSVGAKRVIFMTFHGAPLHNMAIQAGIDFLRVNGVKAVNPFNIILRRMIDYVPGDYPGVENFIETDDSKEFVKTKLNHDFHAGLFETSLCLYLCPHTVDDCYKNLPDCPELFPDKGLMAMAKASKFTGKKELVREFEFAAVGLSWVKLRPFPGYSGRPKESSVELGEFFANNHILPSYEKVALSTLWGDESSPEPIMKWVRPLTLSGAIAP
;
A
#
# COMPACT_ATOMS: atom_id res chain seq x y z
N TRP A 1 21.63 -4.80 4.29
CA TRP A 1 22.15 -6.19 4.20
C TRP A 1 22.75 -6.75 5.47
N SER A 2 23.42 -5.96 6.33
CA SER A 2 24.04 -6.47 7.57
C SER A 2 23.07 -7.29 8.43
N LYS A 3 21.84 -6.81 8.64
CA LYS A 3 20.79 -7.54 9.37
C LYS A 3 20.42 -8.89 8.75
N CYS A 4 20.32 -8.99 7.43
CA CYS A 4 20.00 -10.26 6.76
C CYS A 4 21.15 -11.28 6.88
N LYS A 5 22.41 -10.82 6.82
CA LYS A 5 23.57 -11.67 7.11
C LYS A 5 23.52 -12.21 8.55
N SER A 6 23.15 -11.36 9.51
CA SER A 6 22.97 -11.79 10.91
C SER A 6 21.86 -12.84 11.06
N LEU A 7 20.73 -12.71 10.35
CA LEU A 7 19.65 -13.70 10.37
C LEU A 7 20.13 -15.07 9.85
N VAL A 8 20.91 -15.08 8.76
CA VAL A 8 21.54 -16.32 8.25
C VAL A 8 22.50 -16.90 9.29
N SER A 9 23.36 -16.09 9.91
CA SER A 9 24.36 -16.58 10.86
C SER A 9 23.76 -17.19 12.13
N VAL A 10 22.61 -16.69 12.60
CA VAL A 10 21.89 -17.28 13.75
C VAL A 10 21.05 -18.50 13.36
N GLY A 11 21.09 -18.93 12.09
CA GLY A 11 20.38 -20.11 11.62
C GLY A 11 18.89 -19.92 11.37
N ALA A 12 18.42 -18.68 11.18
CA ALA A 12 17.02 -18.40 10.86
C ALA A 12 16.57 -19.19 9.62
N LYS A 13 15.35 -19.74 9.65
CA LYS A 13 14.79 -20.54 8.55
C LYS A 13 13.64 -19.86 7.83
N ARG A 14 12.93 -18.97 8.54
CA ARG A 14 11.73 -18.27 8.09
C ARG A 14 11.79 -16.84 8.60
N VAL A 15 11.56 -15.86 7.73
CA VAL A 15 11.63 -14.44 8.07
C VAL A 15 10.42 -13.72 7.48
N ILE A 16 9.75 -12.92 8.31
CA ILE A 16 8.71 -12.00 7.85
C ILE A 16 9.27 -10.59 7.94
N PHE A 17 9.27 -9.87 6.82
CA PHE A 17 9.49 -8.43 6.81
C PHE A 17 8.13 -7.74 6.95
N MET A 18 7.85 -7.22 8.14
CA MET A 18 6.64 -6.43 8.36
C MET A 18 6.95 -4.94 8.19
N THR A 19 6.17 -4.27 7.36
CA THR A 19 6.22 -2.83 7.10
C THR A 19 4.81 -2.34 6.84
N PHE A 20 4.58 -1.05 7.06
CA PHE A 20 3.36 -0.35 6.65
C PHE A 20 3.65 0.84 5.73
N HIS A 21 4.93 1.03 5.35
CA HIS A 21 5.34 2.13 4.49
C HIS A 21 5.32 1.74 3.01
N GLY A 22 4.49 2.43 2.21
CA GLY A 22 4.23 2.12 0.80
C GLY A 22 5.23 2.63 -0.23
N ALA A 23 6.28 3.37 0.17
CA ALA A 23 7.20 3.95 -0.82
C ALA A 23 7.87 2.87 -1.69
N PRO A 24 7.93 3.04 -3.03
CA PRO A 24 8.47 2.01 -3.93
C PRO A 24 9.93 1.62 -3.63
N LEU A 25 10.81 2.60 -3.39
CA LEU A 25 12.23 2.34 -3.07
C LEU A 25 12.40 1.56 -1.76
N HIS A 26 11.58 1.84 -0.75
CA HIS A 26 11.57 1.10 0.52
C HIS A 26 11.21 -0.37 0.30
N ASN A 27 10.13 -0.64 -0.44
CA ASN A 27 9.67 -2.00 -0.71
C ASN A 27 10.65 -2.78 -1.61
N MET A 28 11.36 -2.11 -2.52
CA MET A 28 12.45 -2.72 -3.28
C MET A 28 13.69 -3.04 -2.43
N ALA A 29 13.99 -2.23 -1.40
CA ALA A 29 15.07 -2.55 -0.46
C ALA A 29 14.73 -3.81 0.38
N ILE A 30 13.46 -3.96 0.79
CA ILE A 30 12.96 -5.16 1.44
C ILE A 30 13.04 -6.37 0.50
N GLN A 31 12.58 -6.22 -0.75
CA GLN A 31 12.64 -7.30 -1.75
C GLN A 31 14.08 -7.79 -1.95
N ALA A 32 15.04 -6.87 -2.01
CA ALA A 32 16.44 -7.25 -2.06
C ALA A 32 16.80 -8.13 -0.84
N GLY A 33 16.44 -7.70 0.37
CA GLY A 33 16.57 -8.49 1.60
C GLY A 33 16.03 -9.93 1.47
N ILE A 34 14.82 -10.06 0.94
CA ILE A 34 14.15 -11.36 0.67
C ILE A 34 14.97 -12.19 -0.32
N ASP A 35 15.43 -11.60 -1.42
CA ASP A 35 16.22 -12.30 -2.44
C ASP A 35 17.52 -12.88 -1.87
N PHE A 36 18.23 -12.11 -1.05
CA PHE A 36 19.44 -12.58 -0.37
C PHE A 36 19.14 -13.75 0.58
N LEU A 37 18.09 -13.64 1.40
CA LEU A 37 17.71 -14.70 2.33
C LEU A 37 17.34 -15.99 1.57
N ARG A 38 16.60 -15.86 0.47
CA ARG A 38 16.21 -16.99 -0.40
C ARG A 38 17.43 -17.72 -0.97
N VAL A 39 18.42 -16.99 -1.50
CA VAL A 39 19.68 -17.58 -2.00
C VAL A 39 20.45 -18.32 -0.90
N ASN A 40 20.26 -17.94 0.36
CA ASN A 40 20.87 -18.60 1.53
C ASN A 40 19.95 -19.66 2.18
N GLY A 41 18.93 -20.14 1.47
CA GLY A 41 18.04 -21.20 1.95
C GLY A 41 17.07 -20.78 3.07
N VAL A 42 16.87 -19.47 3.27
CA VAL A 42 15.93 -18.92 4.24
C VAL A 42 14.66 -18.49 3.50
N LYS A 43 13.50 -19.04 3.88
CA LYS A 43 12.21 -18.61 3.33
C LYS A 43 11.86 -17.23 3.91
N ALA A 44 11.49 -16.27 3.06
CA ALA A 44 11.19 -14.92 3.50
C ALA A 44 9.99 -14.33 2.76
N VAL A 45 9.20 -13.49 3.45
CA VAL A 45 7.99 -12.87 2.91
C VAL A 45 7.84 -11.42 3.36
N ASN A 46 7.32 -10.56 2.47
CA ASN A 46 6.77 -9.25 2.82
C ASN A 46 5.27 -9.24 2.45
N PRO A 47 4.36 -9.47 3.40
CA PRO A 47 2.93 -9.57 3.10
C PRO A 47 2.32 -8.21 2.72
N PHE A 48 2.94 -7.08 3.09
CA PHE A 48 2.42 -5.74 2.81
C PHE A 48 2.31 -5.44 1.31
N ASN A 49 3.14 -6.07 0.47
CA ASN A 49 3.05 -5.96 -0.98
C ASN A 49 1.68 -6.41 -1.55
N ILE A 50 0.92 -7.25 -0.83
CA ILE A 50 -0.45 -7.61 -1.23
C ILE A 50 -1.39 -6.40 -1.15
N ILE A 51 -1.29 -5.62 -0.07
CA ILE A 51 -2.12 -4.42 0.12
C ILE A 51 -1.74 -3.39 -0.94
N LEU A 52 -0.44 -3.16 -1.16
CA LEU A 52 0.03 -2.24 -2.19
C LEU A 52 -0.44 -2.65 -3.60
N ARG A 53 -0.41 -3.93 -3.93
CA ARG A 53 -0.93 -4.42 -5.22
C ARG A 53 -2.44 -4.24 -5.31
N ARG A 54 -3.18 -4.49 -4.22
CA ARG A 54 -4.64 -4.27 -4.16
C ARG A 54 -5.02 -2.81 -4.42
N MET A 55 -4.21 -1.84 -4.01
CA MET A 55 -4.47 -0.43 -4.30
C MET A 55 -4.33 -0.09 -5.79
N ILE A 56 -3.44 -0.76 -6.52
CA ILE A 56 -3.30 -0.58 -7.97
C ILE A 56 -4.37 -1.35 -8.74
N ASP A 57 -4.70 -2.55 -8.28
CA ASP A 57 -5.66 -3.44 -8.92
C ASP A 57 -7.09 -3.28 -8.38
N TYR A 58 -7.33 -2.22 -7.62
CA TYR A 58 -8.59 -1.96 -6.94
C TYR A 58 -9.74 -1.90 -7.94
N VAL A 59 -10.80 -2.61 -7.63
CA VAL A 59 -12.06 -2.55 -8.37
C VAL A 59 -13.22 -2.18 -7.44
N PRO A 60 -14.24 -1.46 -7.94
CA PRO A 60 -15.38 -1.11 -7.12
C PRO A 60 -16.04 -2.34 -6.50
N GLY A 61 -16.17 -2.33 -5.16
CA GLY A 61 -16.71 -3.45 -4.39
C GLY A 61 -15.68 -4.45 -3.86
N ASP A 62 -14.37 -4.18 -3.96
CA ASP A 62 -13.31 -5.03 -3.38
C ASP A 62 -13.42 -5.25 -1.86
N TYR A 63 -14.19 -4.41 -1.18
CA TYR A 63 -14.46 -4.47 0.26
C TYR A 63 -15.97 -4.55 0.51
N PRO A 64 -16.61 -5.71 0.24
CA PRO A 64 -18.07 -5.83 0.35
C PRO A 64 -18.52 -5.60 1.80
N GLY A 65 -19.49 -4.72 2.00
CA GLY A 65 -20.05 -4.40 3.31
C GLY A 65 -19.31 -3.31 4.07
N VAL A 66 -18.25 -2.72 3.51
CA VAL A 66 -17.54 -1.56 4.10
C VAL A 66 -18.48 -0.36 4.24
N GLU A 67 -19.45 -0.21 3.34
CA GLU A 67 -20.45 0.85 3.33
C GLU A 67 -21.38 0.83 4.54
N ASN A 68 -21.50 -0.32 5.24
CA ASN A 68 -22.34 -0.46 6.42
C ASN A 68 -21.77 0.28 7.64
N PHE A 69 -20.48 0.66 7.59
CA PHE A 69 -19.79 1.36 8.67
C PHE A 69 -19.65 2.86 8.38
N ILE A 70 -20.31 3.36 7.33
CA ILE A 70 -20.20 4.75 6.88
C ILE A 70 -21.58 5.38 6.91
N GLU A 71 -21.67 6.58 7.48
CA GLU A 71 -22.94 7.26 7.66
C GLU A 71 -23.42 7.93 6.37
N THR A 72 -22.56 8.72 5.72
CA THR A 72 -22.95 9.57 4.59
C THR A 72 -22.89 8.84 3.25
N ASP A 73 -23.87 9.10 2.37
CA ASP A 73 -23.93 8.46 1.06
C ASP A 73 -22.75 8.84 0.14
N ASP A 74 -22.25 10.07 0.28
CA ASP A 74 -21.06 10.53 -0.43
C ASP A 74 -19.80 9.74 -0.01
N SER A 75 -19.63 9.46 1.29
CA SER A 75 -18.52 8.62 1.78
C SER A 75 -18.68 7.15 1.40
N LYS A 76 -19.92 6.62 1.36
CA LYS A 76 -20.18 5.27 0.83
C LYS A 76 -19.74 5.14 -0.62
N GLU A 77 -20.06 6.13 -1.45
CA GLU A 77 -19.62 6.14 -2.85
C GLU A 77 -18.10 6.28 -2.96
N PHE A 78 -17.48 7.11 -2.11
CA PHE A 78 -16.02 7.24 -2.05
C PHE A 78 -15.34 5.90 -1.74
N VAL A 79 -15.75 5.19 -0.69
CA VAL A 79 -15.10 3.91 -0.34
C VAL A 79 -15.37 2.80 -1.35
N LYS A 80 -16.47 2.91 -2.10
CA LYS A 80 -16.81 1.97 -3.16
C LYS A 80 -16.01 2.20 -4.44
N THR A 81 -15.62 3.44 -4.74
CA THR A 81 -15.07 3.78 -6.07
C THR A 81 -13.65 4.34 -6.04
N LYS A 82 -13.21 4.89 -4.91
CA LYS A 82 -11.98 5.69 -4.79
C LYS A 82 -11.14 5.33 -3.56
N LEU A 83 -11.46 4.27 -2.82
CA LEU A 83 -10.69 3.88 -1.63
C LEU A 83 -9.21 3.61 -1.94
N ASN A 84 -8.88 3.21 -3.17
CA ASN A 84 -7.49 3.08 -3.59
C ASN A 84 -6.68 4.38 -3.57
N HIS A 85 -7.34 5.53 -3.62
CA HIS A 85 -6.70 6.84 -3.51
C HIS A 85 -6.58 7.33 -2.05
N ASP A 86 -7.04 6.54 -1.09
CA ASP A 86 -6.89 6.75 0.35
C ASP A 86 -5.59 6.10 0.86
N PHE A 87 -4.46 6.53 0.29
CA PHE A 87 -3.16 5.84 0.43
C PHE A 87 -2.25 6.37 1.55
N HIS A 88 -2.65 7.42 2.29
CA HIS A 88 -1.88 7.96 3.40
C HIS A 88 -2.73 8.72 4.42
N ALA A 89 -2.65 8.35 5.70
CA ALA A 89 -3.28 8.97 6.86
C ALA A 89 -4.79 9.31 6.68
N GLY A 90 -5.44 8.56 5.79
CA GLY A 90 -6.83 8.77 5.42
C GLY A 90 -7.79 7.90 6.22
N LEU A 91 -8.90 7.53 5.60
CA LEU A 91 -9.95 6.70 6.20
C LEU A 91 -9.37 5.36 6.70
N PHE A 92 -8.61 4.67 5.85
CA PHE A 92 -8.10 3.32 6.08
C PHE A 92 -7.05 3.28 7.20
N GLU A 93 -5.96 4.06 7.09
CA GLU A 93 -4.88 4.05 8.08
C GLU A 93 -5.35 4.55 9.45
N THR A 94 -6.14 5.63 9.47
CA THR A 94 -6.66 6.19 10.73
C THR A 94 -7.61 5.21 11.40
N SER A 95 -8.49 4.53 10.66
CA SER A 95 -9.38 3.49 11.23
C SER A 95 -8.58 2.33 11.83
N LEU A 96 -7.54 1.85 11.14
CA LEU A 96 -6.65 0.81 11.68
C LEU A 96 -5.94 1.25 12.96
N CYS A 97 -5.46 2.49 13.01
CA CYS A 97 -4.85 3.05 14.22
C CYS A 97 -5.85 3.17 15.37
N LEU A 98 -7.10 3.62 15.11
CA LEU A 98 -8.17 3.66 16.11
C LEU A 98 -8.48 2.27 16.68
N TYR A 99 -8.51 1.24 15.84
CA TYR A 99 -8.76 -0.13 16.28
C TYR A 99 -7.58 -0.72 17.07
N LEU A 100 -6.35 -0.60 16.57
CA LEU A 100 -5.19 -1.28 17.14
C LEU A 100 -4.56 -0.54 18.32
N CYS A 101 -4.46 0.79 18.21
CA CYS A 101 -3.73 1.66 19.13
C CYS A 101 -4.44 3.01 19.30
N PRO A 102 -5.70 3.05 19.81
CA PRO A 102 -6.51 4.28 19.81
C PRO A 102 -5.83 5.47 20.49
N HIS A 103 -5.03 5.21 21.53
CA HIS A 103 -4.28 6.23 22.28
C HIS A 103 -3.21 6.98 21.45
N THR A 104 -2.89 6.52 20.24
CA THR A 104 -1.94 7.20 19.34
C THR A 104 -2.61 8.12 18.32
N VAL A 105 -3.95 8.15 18.29
CA VAL A 105 -4.72 8.98 17.37
C VAL A 105 -5.34 10.13 18.16
N ASP A 106 -4.99 11.36 17.79
CA ASP A 106 -5.61 12.56 18.36
C ASP A 106 -6.99 12.80 17.72
N ASP A 107 -7.97 13.21 18.53
CA ASP A 107 -9.35 13.44 18.12
C ASP A 107 -9.53 14.54 17.04
N CYS A 108 -8.49 15.32 16.73
CA CYS A 108 -8.50 16.29 15.65
C CYS A 108 -8.90 15.72 14.28
N TYR A 109 -8.70 14.42 14.04
CA TYR A 109 -9.08 13.76 12.77
C TYR A 109 -10.57 13.97 12.42
N LYS A 110 -11.44 14.05 13.44
CA LYS A 110 -12.89 14.27 13.29
C LYS A 110 -13.23 15.62 12.68
N ASN A 111 -12.31 16.59 12.78
CA ASN A 111 -12.50 17.97 12.31
C ASN A 111 -11.68 18.28 11.05
N LEU A 112 -10.91 17.33 10.53
CA LEU A 112 -10.13 17.54 9.31
C LEU A 112 -11.06 17.63 8.08
N PRO A 113 -10.79 18.54 7.13
CA PRO A 113 -11.52 18.56 5.87
C PRO A 113 -11.18 17.31 5.04
N ASP A 114 -11.99 17.00 4.03
CA ASP A 114 -11.61 15.97 3.06
C ASP A 114 -10.37 16.41 2.26
N CYS A 115 -9.56 15.45 1.85
CA CYS A 115 -8.44 15.75 0.96
C CYS A 115 -8.97 16.39 -0.33
N PRO A 116 -8.37 17.50 -0.81
CA PRO A 116 -8.72 18.10 -2.09
C PRO A 116 -8.68 17.08 -3.23
N GLU A 117 -9.50 17.33 -4.26
CA GLU A 117 -9.55 16.47 -5.43
C GLU A 117 -8.17 16.35 -6.10
N LEU A 118 -7.80 15.12 -6.40
CA LEU A 118 -6.50 14.79 -6.99
C LEU A 118 -6.67 14.64 -8.51
N PHE A 119 -5.99 15.51 -9.26
CA PHE A 119 -5.95 15.44 -10.72
C PHE A 119 -4.69 14.69 -11.18
N PRO A 120 -4.81 13.55 -11.89
CA PRO A 120 -3.66 12.76 -12.30
C PRO A 120 -2.60 13.56 -13.07
N ASP A 121 -1.32 13.36 -12.74
CA ASP A 121 -0.21 13.98 -13.43
C ASP A 121 -0.19 13.64 -14.93
N LYS A 122 -0.16 14.69 -15.78
CA LYS A 122 -0.27 14.53 -17.23
C LYS A 122 0.91 13.75 -17.84
N GLY A 123 2.12 13.88 -17.28
CA GLY A 123 3.31 13.18 -17.77
C GLY A 123 3.22 11.68 -17.50
N LEU A 124 2.87 11.30 -16.28
CA LEU A 124 2.65 9.89 -15.92
C LEU A 124 1.47 9.30 -16.70
N MET A 125 0.39 10.05 -16.90
CA MET A 125 -0.72 9.61 -17.76
C MET A 125 -0.31 9.43 -19.23
N ALA A 126 0.63 10.24 -19.75
CA ALA A 126 1.18 10.03 -21.09
C ALA A 126 2.00 8.74 -21.17
N MET A 127 2.82 8.44 -20.14
CA MET A 127 3.55 7.18 -20.04
C MET A 127 2.63 5.96 -19.90
N ALA A 128 1.53 6.08 -19.16
CA ALA A 128 0.49 5.06 -19.09
C ALA A 128 -0.10 4.78 -20.49
N LYS A 129 -0.47 5.83 -21.24
CA LYS A 129 -0.99 5.69 -22.62
C LYS A 129 0.03 5.05 -23.56
N ALA A 130 1.29 5.47 -23.51
CA ALA A 130 2.35 4.86 -24.31
C ALA A 130 2.57 3.37 -23.97
N SER A 131 2.46 3.02 -22.69
CA SER A 131 2.64 1.64 -22.21
C SER A 131 1.53 0.69 -22.68
N LYS A 132 0.33 1.21 -23.00
CA LYS A 132 -0.78 0.38 -23.55
C LYS A 132 -0.37 -0.34 -24.83
N PHE A 133 0.46 0.28 -25.67
CA PHE A 133 0.95 -0.32 -26.93
C PHE A 133 1.95 -1.47 -26.72
N THR A 134 2.49 -1.62 -25.52
CA THR A 134 3.43 -2.71 -25.18
C THR A 134 2.75 -3.92 -24.54
N GLY A 135 1.43 -3.89 -24.35
CA GLY A 135 0.65 -4.96 -23.71
C GLY A 135 0.85 -5.11 -22.20
N LYS A 136 1.70 -4.26 -21.58
CA LYS A 136 2.04 -4.31 -20.15
C LYS A 136 0.94 -3.66 -19.28
N LYS A 137 -0.20 -4.34 -19.12
CA LYS A 137 -1.38 -3.83 -18.37
C LYS A 137 -1.05 -3.41 -16.94
N GLU A 138 -0.21 -4.16 -16.23
CA GLU A 138 0.22 -3.84 -14.86
C GLU A 138 0.97 -2.50 -14.80
N LEU A 139 1.89 -2.28 -15.74
CA LEU A 139 2.66 -1.04 -15.82
C LEU A 139 1.76 0.17 -16.10
N VAL A 140 0.72 -0.01 -16.92
CA VAL A 140 -0.29 1.02 -17.17
C VAL A 140 -0.99 1.42 -15.87
N ARG A 141 -1.47 0.44 -15.08
CA ARG A 141 -2.15 0.71 -13.80
C ARG A 141 -1.22 1.35 -12.78
N GLU A 142 0.04 0.92 -12.73
CA GLU A 142 1.06 1.54 -11.88
C GLU A 142 1.31 3.01 -12.23
N PHE A 143 1.37 3.37 -13.52
CA PHE A 143 1.48 4.76 -13.94
C PHE A 143 0.22 5.58 -13.64
N GLU A 144 -0.97 5.02 -13.85
CA GLU A 144 -2.24 5.68 -13.53
C GLU A 144 -2.33 5.97 -12.03
N PHE A 145 -1.98 5.00 -11.18
CA PHE A 145 -1.92 5.17 -9.73
C PHE A 145 -0.85 6.19 -9.31
N ALA A 146 0.37 6.07 -9.84
CA ALA A 146 1.45 7.01 -9.53
C ALA A 146 1.11 8.45 -9.96
N ALA A 147 0.35 8.63 -11.04
CA ALA A 147 -0.11 9.94 -11.51
C ALA A 147 -1.00 10.64 -10.46
N VAL A 148 -1.86 9.88 -9.78
CA VAL A 148 -2.69 10.39 -8.67
C VAL A 148 -1.82 10.69 -7.44
N GLY A 149 -0.92 9.77 -7.07
CA GLY A 149 0.01 9.98 -5.95
C GLY A 149 0.90 11.21 -6.12
N LEU A 150 1.38 11.47 -7.34
CA LEU A 150 2.17 12.66 -7.65
C LEU A 150 1.36 13.96 -7.57
N SER A 151 0.04 13.89 -7.83
CA SER A 151 -0.86 15.04 -7.65
C SER A 151 -0.95 15.44 -6.18
N TRP A 152 -1.06 14.46 -5.29
CA TRP A 152 -1.16 14.68 -3.84
C TRP A 152 0.07 15.39 -3.27
N VAL A 153 1.28 14.96 -3.60
CA VAL A 153 2.52 15.62 -3.11
C VAL A 153 2.67 17.05 -3.65
N LYS A 154 1.95 17.41 -4.72
CA LYS A 154 1.93 18.75 -5.32
C LYS A 154 0.88 19.68 -4.71
N LEU A 155 -0.05 19.18 -3.88
CA LEU A 155 -1.08 20.02 -3.25
C LEU A 155 -0.47 21.12 -2.38
N ARG A 156 -1.04 22.32 -2.45
CA ARG A 156 -0.64 23.49 -1.64
C ARG A 156 -1.90 24.21 -1.13
N PRO A 157 -2.06 24.42 0.19
CA PRO A 157 -1.22 23.85 1.27
C PRO A 157 -1.23 22.31 1.23
N PHE A 158 -0.14 21.68 1.66
CA PHE A 158 -0.05 20.22 1.67
C PHE A 158 -0.84 19.67 2.87
N PRO A 159 -1.88 18.84 2.66
CA PRO A 159 -2.77 18.42 3.74
C PRO A 159 -2.12 17.41 4.71
N GLY A 160 -1.10 16.66 4.28
CA GLY A 160 -0.48 15.62 5.09
C GLY A 160 -1.22 14.28 5.10
N TYR A 161 -2.41 14.21 4.49
CA TYR A 161 -3.22 12.99 4.31
C TYR A 161 -3.87 12.97 2.93
N SER A 162 -4.36 11.81 2.52
CA SER A 162 -5.23 11.58 1.37
C SER A 162 -6.61 11.10 1.84
N GLY A 163 -7.62 11.21 0.98
CA GLY A 163 -8.97 10.70 1.26
C GLY A 163 -9.68 11.40 2.44
N ARG A 164 -10.28 10.62 3.35
CA ARG A 164 -11.32 11.10 4.28
C ARG A 164 -11.13 10.65 5.74
N PRO A 165 -10.13 11.19 6.46
CA PRO A 165 -9.83 10.75 7.83
C PRO A 165 -11.00 10.97 8.80
N LYS A 166 -11.82 12.03 8.63
CA LYS A 166 -12.96 12.33 9.52
C LYS A 166 -14.02 11.21 9.60
N GLU A 167 -14.05 10.35 8.57
CA GLU A 167 -14.99 9.23 8.45
C GLU A 167 -14.44 7.93 9.06
N SER A 168 -13.26 7.98 9.67
CA SER A 168 -12.65 6.83 10.32
C SER A 168 -13.34 6.43 11.61
N SER A 169 -13.42 5.12 11.85
CA SER A 169 -14.01 4.54 13.06
C SER A 169 -13.24 3.30 13.50
N VAL A 170 -13.48 2.87 14.75
CA VAL A 170 -12.92 1.63 15.29
C VAL A 170 -13.45 0.43 14.51
N GLU A 171 -14.74 0.44 14.19
CA GLU A 171 -15.45 -0.63 13.49
C GLU A 171 -14.93 -0.82 12.06
N LEU A 172 -14.60 0.27 11.36
CA LEU A 172 -13.93 0.22 10.06
C LEU A 172 -12.54 -0.41 10.18
N GLY A 173 -11.78 -0.03 11.21
CA GLY A 173 -10.45 -0.57 11.47
C GLY A 173 -10.47 -2.06 11.73
N GLU A 174 -11.42 -2.49 12.57
CA GLU A 174 -11.69 -3.90 12.84
C GLU A 174 -12.07 -4.65 11.57
N PHE A 175 -12.99 -4.09 10.76
CA PHE A 175 -13.41 -4.68 9.49
C PHE A 175 -12.23 -4.90 8.54
N PHE A 176 -11.38 -3.88 8.31
CA PHE A 176 -10.22 -4.03 7.44
C PHE A 176 -9.20 -5.03 7.98
N ALA A 177 -8.92 -4.97 9.28
CA ALA A 177 -7.96 -5.87 9.92
C ALA A 177 -8.41 -7.33 9.83
N ASN A 178 -9.64 -7.64 10.27
CA ASN A 178 -10.11 -9.00 10.46
C ASN A 178 -10.61 -9.65 9.17
N ASN A 179 -11.22 -8.88 8.26
CA ASN A 179 -11.82 -9.45 7.04
C ASN A 179 -10.89 -9.40 5.82
N HIS A 180 -9.85 -8.56 5.84
CA HIS A 180 -9.01 -8.35 4.66
C HIS A 180 -7.52 -8.53 4.93
N ILE A 181 -6.95 -7.82 5.90
CA ILE A 181 -5.50 -7.81 6.13
C ILE A 181 -5.03 -9.15 6.71
N LEU A 182 -5.55 -9.54 7.88
CA LEU A 182 -5.11 -10.76 8.56
C LEU A 182 -5.31 -12.01 7.69
N PRO A 183 -6.48 -12.25 7.05
CA PRO A 183 -6.67 -13.43 6.20
C PRO A 183 -5.71 -13.46 5.01
N SER A 184 -5.47 -12.31 4.37
CA SER A 184 -4.55 -12.22 3.23
C SER A 184 -3.10 -12.47 3.66
N TYR A 185 -2.71 -11.94 4.83
CA TYR A 185 -1.36 -12.06 5.37
C TYR A 185 -1.07 -13.48 5.83
N GLU A 186 -2.02 -14.10 6.53
CA GLU A 186 -1.92 -15.48 6.96
C GLU A 186 -1.77 -16.41 5.75
N LYS A 187 -2.65 -16.27 4.75
CA LYS A 187 -2.60 -17.09 3.53
C LYS A 187 -1.22 -17.03 2.87
N VAL A 188 -0.67 -15.84 2.66
CA VAL A 188 0.63 -15.70 1.99
C VAL A 188 1.79 -16.13 2.87
N ALA A 189 1.72 -15.89 4.18
CA ALA A 189 2.75 -16.32 5.10
C ALA A 189 2.83 -17.85 5.12
N LEU A 190 1.69 -18.53 5.19
CA LEU A 190 1.62 -19.99 5.12
C LEU A 190 2.15 -20.52 3.79
N SER A 191 1.66 -19.99 2.66
CA SER A 191 2.06 -20.47 1.33
C SER A 191 3.54 -20.21 1.00
N THR A 192 4.12 -19.12 1.51
CA THR A 192 5.53 -18.76 1.26
C THR A 192 6.49 -19.41 2.25
N LEU A 193 6.18 -19.40 3.55
CA LEU A 193 7.10 -19.85 4.59
C LEU A 193 7.02 -21.36 4.86
N TRP A 194 5.87 -21.97 4.59
CA TRP A 194 5.65 -23.42 4.73
C TRP A 194 5.35 -24.11 3.40
N GLY A 195 4.81 -23.42 2.41
CA GLY A 195 4.68 -23.92 1.04
C GLY A 195 5.84 -23.51 0.13
N ASP A 196 5.63 -23.62 -1.18
CA ASP A 196 6.65 -23.36 -2.21
C ASP A 196 6.38 -22.09 -3.03
N GLU A 197 5.41 -21.28 -2.60
CA GLU A 197 5.13 -20.00 -3.24
C GLU A 197 6.23 -18.97 -2.95
N SER A 198 6.42 -18.04 -3.89
CA SER A 198 7.31 -16.90 -3.72
C SER A 198 6.61 -15.76 -2.98
N SER A 199 7.38 -14.96 -2.23
CA SER A 199 6.88 -13.71 -1.65
C SER A 199 6.23 -12.81 -2.73
N PRO A 200 5.14 -12.10 -2.40
CA PRO A 200 4.59 -11.08 -3.28
C PRO A 200 5.64 -10.03 -3.63
N GLU A 201 5.73 -9.73 -4.91
CA GLU A 201 6.69 -8.78 -5.46
C GLU A 201 6.28 -7.32 -5.18
N PRO A 202 7.23 -6.39 -5.03
CA PRO A 202 6.93 -4.98 -4.85
C PRO A 202 6.33 -4.37 -6.12
N ILE A 203 5.44 -3.40 -5.92
CA ILE A 203 4.84 -2.58 -6.98
C ILE A 203 5.83 -1.51 -7.48
N MET A 204 5.58 -0.95 -8.67
CA MET A 204 6.31 0.21 -9.22
C MET A 204 7.83 0.03 -9.29
N LYS A 205 8.27 -1.17 -9.69
CA LYS A 205 9.70 -1.50 -9.82
C LYS A 205 10.47 -0.57 -10.75
N TRP A 206 9.77 0.07 -11.71
CA TRP A 206 10.31 1.05 -12.64
C TRP A 206 10.81 2.34 -11.97
N VAL A 207 10.36 2.64 -10.75
CA VAL A 207 10.83 3.82 -10.00
C VAL A 207 12.33 3.74 -9.69
N ARG A 208 12.86 2.54 -9.43
CA ARG A 208 14.28 2.36 -9.13
C ARG A 208 15.20 2.76 -10.28
N PRO A 209 15.06 2.22 -11.51
CA PRO A 209 15.88 2.69 -12.61
C PRO A 209 15.61 4.16 -12.97
N LEU A 210 14.36 4.65 -12.86
CA LEU A 210 14.02 6.04 -13.16
C LEU A 210 14.72 7.05 -12.23
N THR A 211 14.80 6.74 -10.94
CA THR A 211 15.38 7.62 -9.91
C THR A 211 16.87 7.35 -9.66
N LEU A 212 17.52 6.49 -10.47
CA LEU A 212 18.87 5.98 -10.20
C LEU A 212 19.02 5.44 -8.77
N SER A 213 18.06 4.60 -8.35
CA SER A 213 17.95 4.06 -6.99
C SER A 213 17.79 5.14 -5.90
N GLY A 214 17.09 6.23 -6.22
CA GLY A 214 16.82 7.35 -5.31
C GLY A 214 17.90 8.44 -5.30
N ALA A 215 18.89 8.38 -6.19
CA ALA A 215 19.89 9.44 -6.34
C ALA A 215 19.30 10.71 -7.00
N ILE A 216 18.18 10.59 -7.72
CA ILE A 216 17.45 11.70 -8.32
C ILE A 216 16.01 11.67 -7.78
N ALA A 217 15.46 12.85 -7.50
CA ALA A 217 14.05 12.97 -7.14
C ALA A 217 13.15 12.47 -8.30
N PRO A 218 12.07 11.73 -8.00
CA PRO A 218 11.11 11.27 -9.00
C PRO A 218 10.31 12.41 -9.64
#